data_AF-A0A1A2KUM2-F1
#
_entry.id   AF-A0A1A2KUM2-F1
#
_cell.length_a   1.000
_cell.length_b   1.000
_cell.length_c   1.000
_cell.angle_alpha   90.00
_cell.angle_beta   90.00
_cell.angle_gamma   90.00
#
_symmetry.space_group_name_H-M   'P 1'
#
loop_
_entity.id
_entity.type
_entity.pdbx_description
1 polymer ?
#
loop_
_entity_poly.entity_id
_entity_poly.type
_entity_poly.pdbx_seq_one_letter_code
_entity_poly.pdbx_strand_id
1 'polypeptide(L)'
;MLIRILAAGLLVLSGCAPARASAEFEFLGQHQVAHGATLDGTVIGGLSGISYDPAADLYYIVSDDRSAHNPARFYTARITLSDNGIDDVQFIGTHPWLDRDGQPFRPLRRDVVPPVVPPDPEAIAFDPGRQRLYWTSEGERRVDGPGPPILLDPWVRTAGLDGSFLGEFALPDAMRMSAGEHGPRRNSALEGLSLSPDGRYLWAAMEGPGYDDGPPPDEHHGARTRVVRLDPDTGAVDGQYTYPLDPVSAGPGGDNGLSDLLALDDGSFLVIERGFGTHVAVRIFSARLDDGSSGMRKTLLVDLTDTAGLAPLDNIEGITLGPKLPDGRQSVIAVSDDNFSPTQVTQFLLFAM
;
A
#
# COMPACT_ATOMS: atom_id res chain seq x y z
N MET A 1 30.27 -32.13 74.25
CA MET A 1 28.92 -31.67 73.83
C MET A 1 29.11 -30.74 72.64
N LEU A 2 28.70 -31.20 71.46
CA LEU A 2 28.92 -30.55 70.17
C LEU A 2 27.93 -29.41 69.94
N ILE A 3 28.43 -28.26 69.46
CA ILE A 3 27.64 -27.17 68.88
C ILE A 3 27.52 -27.46 67.38
N ARG A 4 26.29 -27.64 66.87
CA ARG A 4 26.01 -27.80 65.43
C ARG A 4 25.50 -26.48 64.86
N ILE A 5 26.23 -25.96 63.87
CA ILE A 5 25.88 -24.80 63.05
C ILE A 5 24.89 -25.28 61.97
N LEU A 6 23.75 -24.61 61.86
CA LEU A 6 22.75 -24.84 60.82
C LEU A 6 23.00 -23.83 59.68
N ALA A 7 23.48 -24.30 58.54
CA ALA A 7 23.60 -23.50 57.32
C ALA A 7 22.32 -23.67 56.48
N ALA A 8 21.56 -22.59 56.31
CA ALA A 8 20.41 -22.54 55.40
C ALA A 8 20.91 -22.13 54.01
N GLY A 9 20.86 -23.06 53.05
CA GLY A 9 21.11 -22.77 51.64
C GLY A 9 19.87 -22.15 50.99
N LEU A 10 19.99 -20.91 50.54
CA LEU A 10 18.98 -20.23 49.72
C LEU A 10 19.23 -20.61 48.26
N LEU A 11 18.34 -21.40 47.65
CA LEU A 11 18.30 -21.58 46.19
C LEU A 11 17.63 -20.35 45.57
N VAL A 12 18.41 -19.55 44.84
CA VAL A 12 17.87 -18.53 43.93
C VAL A 12 17.62 -19.21 42.59
N LEU A 13 16.37 -19.53 42.31
CA LEU A 13 15.91 -19.91 40.97
C LEU A 13 15.83 -18.65 40.12
N SER A 14 16.84 -18.41 39.30
CA SER A 14 16.79 -17.39 38.24
C SER A 14 15.73 -17.81 37.23
N GLY A 15 14.56 -17.17 37.29
CA GLY A 15 13.55 -17.29 36.24
C GLY A 15 14.07 -16.59 34.99
N CYS A 16 14.46 -17.35 33.96
CA CYS A 16 14.53 -16.82 32.60
C CYS A 16 13.10 -16.47 32.17
N ALA A 17 12.76 -15.19 32.19
CA ALA A 17 11.66 -14.72 31.37
C ALA A 17 12.02 -15.05 29.91
N PRO A 18 11.09 -15.59 29.09
CA PRO A 18 11.33 -15.66 27.67
C PRO A 18 11.48 -14.21 27.20
N ALA A 19 12.68 -13.85 26.74
CA ALA A 19 12.84 -12.68 25.91
C ALA A 19 11.92 -12.91 24.71
N ARG A 20 10.82 -12.16 24.62
CA ARG A 20 10.16 -11.97 23.33
C ARG A 20 11.21 -11.28 22.48
N ALA A 21 11.91 -12.06 21.66
CA ALA A 21 12.54 -11.50 20.49
C ALA A 21 11.41 -10.74 19.78
N SER A 22 11.56 -9.43 19.63
CA SER A 22 10.82 -8.74 18.59
C SER A 22 11.10 -9.53 17.32
N ALA A 23 10.05 -10.01 16.64
CA ALA A 23 10.21 -10.50 15.29
C ALA A 23 10.98 -9.41 14.52
N GLU A 24 12.23 -9.69 14.15
CA GLU A 24 13.05 -8.74 13.42
C GLU A 24 12.45 -8.64 12.02
N PHE A 25 12.10 -7.43 11.59
CA PHE A 25 11.70 -7.16 10.23
C PHE A 25 12.98 -7.03 9.39
N GLU A 26 13.39 -8.12 8.75
CA GLU A 26 14.70 -8.23 8.10
C GLU A 26 14.56 -8.08 6.59
N PHE A 27 15.35 -7.21 5.97
CA PHE A 27 15.48 -7.13 4.52
C PHE A 27 16.32 -8.29 4.00
N LEU A 28 15.76 -9.07 3.07
CA LEU A 28 16.42 -10.27 2.52
C LEU A 28 16.96 -10.05 1.10
N GLY A 29 16.37 -9.15 0.32
CA GLY A 29 16.88 -8.89 -1.03
C GLY A 29 15.89 -8.14 -1.92
N GLN A 30 16.34 -7.86 -3.14
CA GLN A 30 15.58 -7.17 -4.16
C GLN A 30 15.64 -7.91 -5.50
N HIS A 31 14.65 -7.70 -6.34
CA HIS A 31 14.63 -8.11 -7.74
C HIS A 31 14.13 -6.95 -8.60
N GLN A 32 14.81 -6.69 -9.71
CA GLN A 32 14.44 -5.59 -10.62
C GLN A 32 13.90 -6.14 -11.94
N VAL A 33 12.85 -5.51 -12.43
CA VAL A 33 12.34 -5.73 -13.78
C VAL A 33 12.97 -4.68 -14.69
N ALA A 34 13.46 -5.10 -15.86
CA ALA A 34 14.08 -4.18 -16.79
C ALA A 34 13.07 -3.13 -17.28
N HIS A 35 13.48 -1.85 -17.30
CA HIS A 35 12.66 -0.77 -17.84
C HIS A 35 12.22 -1.07 -19.28
N GLY A 36 10.94 -0.85 -19.57
CA GLY A 36 10.33 -1.14 -20.88
C GLY A 36 10.12 -2.63 -21.16
N ALA A 37 10.25 -3.51 -20.15
CA ALA A 37 9.79 -4.89 -20.26
C ALA A 37 8.31 -4.92 -20.65
N THR A 38 7.91 -5.94 -21.40
CA THR A 38 6.54 -6.08 -21.88
C THR A 38 5.99 -7.47 -21.66
N LEU A 39 4.69 -7.56 -21.42
CA LEU A 39 3.91 -8.80 -21.45
C LEU A 39 2.73 -8.59 -22.41
N ASP A 40 2.62 -9.44 -23.43
CA ASP A 40 1.54 -9.40 -24.42
C ASP A 40 1.32 -8.01 -25.06
N GLY A 41 2.42 -7.28 -25.31
CA GLY A 41 2.38 -5.93 -25.88
C GLY A 41 1.99 -4.81 -24.92
N THR A 42 1.86 -5.12 -23.62
CA THR A 42 1.66 -4.15 -22.54
C THR A 42 2.97 -3.89 -21.83
N VAL A 43 3.31 -2.62 -21.59
CA VAL A 43 4.52 -2.24 -20.84
C VAL A 43 4.30 -2.51 -19.36
N ILE A 44 5.21 -3.28 -18.76
CA ILE A 44 5.27 -3.49 -17.31
C ILE A 44 5.96 -2.28 -16.69
N GLY A 45 5.30 -1.67 -15.72
CA GLY A 45 5.69 -0.42 -15.06
C GLY A 45 4.48 0.16 -14.32
N GLY A 46 4.68 1.25 -13.60
CA GLY A 46 3.57 1.89 -12.89
C GLY A 46 3.06 1.11 -11.67
N LEU A 47 3.87 0.25 -11.04
CA LEU A 47 3.34 -0.76 -10.10
C LEU A 47 3.06 -0.14 -8.72
N SER A 48 1.81 0.27 -8.50
CA SER A 48 1.38 1.02 -7.31
C SER A 48 0.82 0.15 -6.18
N GLY A 49 0.41 -1.10 -6.45
CA GLY A 49 -0.17 -1.96 -5.41
C GLY A 49 -0.06 -3.45 -5.71
N ILE A 50 -0.03 -4.29 -4.68
CA ILE A 50 0.16 -5.75 -4.79
C ILE A 50 -0.67 -6.53 -3.76
N SER A 51 -1.24 -7.67 -4.16
CA SER A 51 -1.98 -8.56 -3.27
C SER A 51 -1.74 -10.03 -3.59
N TYR A 52 -1.61 -10.87 -2.57
CA TYR A 52 -1.27 -12.29 -2.71
C TYR A 52 -2.48 -13.22 -2.56
N ASP A 53 -2.62 -14.16 -3.50
CA ASP A 53 -3.47 -15.34 -3.43
C ASP A 53 -2.64 -16.56 -2.99
N PRO A 54 -2.73 -16.98 -1.71
CA PRO A 54 -1.98 -18.13 -1.22
C PRO A 54 -2.48 -19.47 -1.76
N ALA A 55 -3.70 -19.55 -2.30
CA ALA A 55 -4.26 -20.80 -2.82
C ALA A 55 -3.76 -21.08 -4.24
N ALA A 56 -3.65 -20.04 -5.06
CA ALA A 56 -3.14 -20.14 -6.44
C ALA A 56 -1.62 -19.89 -6.55
N ASP A 57 -0.98 -19.44 -5.47
CA ASP A 57 0.39 -18.92 -5.44
C ASP A 57 0.59 -17.84 -6.51
N LEU A 58 -0.26 -16.81 -6.43
CA LEU A 58 -0.38 -15.78 -7.45
C LEU A 58 -0.42 -14.38 -6.80
N TYR A 59 0.25 -13.43 -7.44
CA TYR A 59 0.20 -12.03 -7.05
C TYR A 59 -0.64 -11.26 -8.07
N TYR A 60 -1.57 -10.45 -7.58
CA TYR A 60 -2.26 -9.43 -8.37
C TYR A 60 -1.56 -8.10 -8.14
N ILE A 61 -1.14 -7.42 -9.22
CA ILE A 61 -0.34 -6.19 -9.14
C ILE A 61 -0.99 -5.12 -10.00
N VAL A 62 -1.42 -4.02 -9.41
CA VAL A 62 -2.09 -2.93 -10.14
C VAL A 62 -1.07 -1.99 -10.78
N SER A 63 -1.46 -1.37 -11.90
CA SER A 63 -0.69 -0.34 -12.57
C SER A 63 -1.41 1.01 -12.57
N ASP A 64 -0.69 2.05 -12.14
CA ASP A 64 -1.14 3.45 -12.03
C ASP A 64 -1.11 4.21 -13.37
N ASP A 65 -0.85 3.57 -14.52
CA ASP A 65 -0.59 4.24 -15.82
C ASP A 65 -1.70 5.20 -16.30
N ARG A 66 -2.89 5.19 -15.68
CA ARG A 66 -4.03 6.02 -16.08
C ARG A 66 -4.38 5.88 -17.56
N SER A 67 -4.23 4.69 -18.10
CA SER A 67 -4.43 4.43 -19.52
C SER A 67 -3.53 5.26 -20.46
N ALA A 68 -2.39 5.79 -20.01
CA ALA A 68 -1.51 6.64 -20.82
C ALA A 68 -0.69 5.85 -21.84
N HIS A 69 -0.13 4.70 -21.44
CA HIS A 69 0.62 3.80 -22.32
C HIS A 69 -0.25 2.62 -22.81
N ASN A 70 -1.01 2.00 -21.92
CA ASN A 70 -1.91 0.88 -22.20
C ASN A 70 -3.18 1.02 -21.34
N PRO A 71 -4.36 0.49 -21.73
CA PRO A 71 -5.58 0.58 -20.92
C PRO A 71 -5.36 0.23 -19.45
N ALA A 72 -6.01 0.92 -18.52
CA ALA A 72 -5.87 0.67 -17.08
C ALA A 72 -5.98 -0.84 -16.77
N ARG A 73 -5.04 -1.37 -15.99
CA ARG A 73 -4.87 -2.82 -15.83
C ARG A 73 -4.33 -3.22 -14.47
N PHE A 74 -4.36 -4.53 -14.24
CA PHE A 74 -3.49 -5.21 -13.30
C PHE A 74 -2.81 -6.38 -13.98
N TYR A 75 -1.73 -6.86 -13.38
CA TYR A 75 -1.03 -8.06 -13.78
C TYR A 75 -1.29 -9.19 -12.80
N THR A 76 -1.15 -10.40 -13.30
CA THR A 76 -0.93 -11.58 -12.46
C THR A 76 0.52 -12.03 -12.60
N ALA A 77 1.18 -12.29 -11.48
CA ALA A 77 2.58 -12.72 -11.45
C ALA A 77 2.82 -13.86 -10.46
N ARG A 78 3.89 -14.62 -10.67
CA ARG A 78 4.46 -15.54 -9.67
C ARG A 78 5.80 -15.00 -9.21
N ILE A 79 6.01 -15.01 -7.91
CA ILE A 79 7.27 -14.58 -7.31
C ILE A 79 7.87 -15.79 -6.61
N THR A 80 9.03 -16.24 -7.09
CA THR A 80 9.74 -17.38 -6.49
C THR A 80 10.70 -16.85 -5.45
N LEU A 81 10.55 -17.32 -4.21
CA LEU A 81 11.38 -16.91 -3.08
C LEU A 81 12.39 -17.99 -2.70
N SER A 82 13.54 -17.57 -2.20
CA SER A 82 14.54 -18.41 -1.53
C SER A 82 14.86 -17.90 -0.13
N ASP A 83 15.68 -18.62 0.62
CA ASP A 83 16.07 -18.25 1.99
C ASP A 83 16.71 -16.84 2.09
N ASN A 84 17.30 -16.36 0.99
CA ASN A 84 18.10 -15.13 0.97
C ASN A 84 17.66 -14.15 -0.13
N GLY A 85 16.41 -14.22 -0.63
CA GLY A 85 15.95 -13.26 -1.62
C GLY A 85 14.83 -13.73 -2.54
N ILE A 86 14.70 -13.00 -3.65
CA ILE A 86 13.75 -13.26 -4.73
C ILE A 86 14.53 -13.89 -5.89
N ASP A 87 14.21 -15.13 -6.21
CA ASP A 87 14.87 -15.87 -7.30
C ASP A 87 14.36 -15.39 -8.67
N ASP A 88 13.04 -15.18 -8.79
CA ASP A 88 12.41 -14.76 -10.05
C ASP A 88 11.07 -14.04 -9.81
N VAL A 89 10.74 -13.12 -10.72
CA VAL A 89 9.43 -12.47 -10.81
C VAL A 89 8.89 -12.70 -12.22
N GLN A 90 7.95 -13.62 -12.34
CA GLN A 90 7.36 -13.98 -13.62
C GLN A 90 5.97 -13.37 -13.75
N PHE A 91 5.83 -12.36 -14.61
CA PHE A 91 4.51 -11.88 -15.05
C PHE A 91 3.89 -12.91 -16.00
N ILE A 92 2.65 -13.33 -15.72
CA ILE A 92 1.98 -14.42 -16.44
C ILE A 92 0.62 -14.04 -17.03
N GLY A 93 0.13 -12.84 -16.74
CA GLY A 93 -1.13 -12.33 -17.31
C GLY A 93 -1.27 -10.83 -17.17
N THR A 94 -1.97 -10.22 -18.13
CA THR A 94 -2.38 -8.82 -18.13
C THR A 94 -3.89 -8.75 -18.23
N HIS A 95 -4.53 -8.02 -17.33
CA HIS A 95 -5.98 -7.95 -17.20
C HIS A 95 -6.44 -6.49 -17.20
N PRO A 96 -7.22 -6.05 -18.20
CA PRO A 96 -7.75 -4.70 -18.20
C PRO A 96 -8.79 -4.55 -17.10
N TRP A 97 -8.79 -3.42 -16.42
CA TRP A 97 -9.95 -3.00 -15.64
C TRP A 97 -11.08 -2.61 -16.59
N LEU A 98 -12.28 -3.15 -16.36
CA LEU A 98 -13.45 -2.89 -17.18
C LEU A 98 -14.38 -1.91 -16.46
N ASP A 99 -14.96 -1.00 -17.24
CA ASP A 99 -16.00 -0.09 -16.76
C ASP A 99 -17.34 -0.82 -16.57
N ARG A 100 -18.38 -0.05 -16.19
CA ARG A 100 -19.73 -0.57 -15.93
C ARG A 100 -20.39 -1.17 -17.19
N ASP A 101 -19.91 -0.81 -18.38
CA ASP A 101 -20.36 -1.31 -19.67
C ASP A 101 -19.49 -2.47 -20.19
N GLY A 102 -18.55 -2.95 -19.38
CA GLY A 102 -17.62 -4.03 -19.72
C GLY A 102 -16.53 -3.62 -20.71
N GLN A 103 -16.25 -2.32 -20.86
CA GLN A 103 -15.22 -1.81 -21.77
C GLN A 103 -13.94 -1.44 -21.00
N PRO A 104 -12.75 -1.63 -21.59
CA PRO A 104 -11.53 -1.07 -21.04
C PRO A 104 -11.58 0.45 -20.93
N PHE A 105 -11.00 1.01 -19.87
CA PHE A 105 -10.91 2.46 -19.71
C PHE A 105 -10.10 3.11 -20.84
N ARG A 106 -10.61 4.25 -21.31
CA ARG A 106 -10.01 5.02 -22.41
C ARG A 106 -9.00 6.03 -21.86
N PRO A 107 -7.97 6.39 -22.65
CA PRO A 107 -7.01 7.43 -22.28
C PRO A 107 -7.69 8.79 -22.05
N LEU A 108 -7.01 9.63 -21.28
CA LEU A 108 -7.44 11.01 -20.99
C LEU A 108 -7.71 11.80 -22.28
N ARG A 109 -8.91 12.37 -22.40
CA ARG A 109 -9.31 13.27 -23.49
C ARG A 109 -9.96 14.52 -22.91
N ARG A 110 -9.25 15.65 -22.99
CA ARG A 110 -9.72 16.96 -22.49
C ARG A 110 -10.36 17.85 -23.55
N ASP A 111 -10.15 17.51 -24.81
CA ASP A 111 -10.66 18.23 -25.99
C ASP A 111 -12.13 17.91 -26.29
N VAL A 112 -12.77 17.07 -25.48
CA VAL A 112 -14.16 16.64 -25.61
C VAL A 112 -14.98 17.05 -24.38
N VAL A 113 -16.30 17.18 -24.56
CA VAL A 113 -17.23 17.58 -23.50
C VAL A 113 -18.34 16.52 -23.37
N PRO A 114 -18.48 15.83 -22.22
CA PRO A 114 -17.61 15.90 -21.05
C PRO A 114 -16.21 15.31 -21.32
N PRO A 115 -15.17 15.71 -20.55
CA PRO A 115 -13.85 15.12 -20.68
C PRO A 115 -13.88 13.63 -20.33
N VAL A 116 -13.00 12.85 -20.98
CA VAL A 116 -12.75 11.46 -20.57
C VAL A 116 -11.59 11.47 -19.59
N VAL A 117 -11.83 11.04 -18.36
CA VAL A 117 -10.81 10.92 -17.32
C VAL A 117 -10.69 9.44 -16.96
N PRO A 118 -9.54 8.79 -17.26
CA PRO A 118 -9.29 7.42 -16.85
C PRO A 118 -9.17 7.34 -15.33
N PRO A 119 -9.37 6.15 -14.74
CA PRO A 119 -9.03 5.91 -13.34
C PRO A 119 -7.53 6.18 -13.12
N ASP A 120 -7.21 6.51 -11.88
CA ASP A 120 -5.87 6.62 -11.31
C ASP A 120 -5.70 5.48 -10.29
N PRO A 121 -5.32 4.25 -10.71
CA PRO A 121 -5.35 3.08 -9.85
C PRO A 121 -4.13 2.99 -8.94
N GLU A 122 -4.32 3.01 -7.62
CA GLU A 122 -3.19 2.93 -6.66
C GLU A 122 -3.10 1.59 -5.95
N ALA A 123 -4.24 1.02 -5.55
CA ALA A 123 -4.24 -0.13 -4.65
C ALA A 123 -5.06 -1.31 -5.20
N ILE A 124 -4.72 -2.52 -4.76
CA ILE A 124 -5.44 -3.75 -5.09
C ILE A 124 -5.45 -4.71 -3.90
N ALA A 125 -6.58 -5.37 -3.65
CA ALA A 125 -6.71 -6.41 -2.64
C ALA A 125 -7.52 -7.61 -3.14
N PHE A 126 -7.01 -8.82 -2.93
CA PHE A 126 -7.70 -10.07 -3.27
C PHE A 126 -8.56 -10.58 -2.11
N ASP A 127 -9.79 -11.01 -2.42
CA ASP A 127 -10.69 -11.69 -1.49
C ASP A 127 -10.77 -13.19 -1.82
N PRO A 128 -10.12 -14.07 -1.03
CA PRO A 128 -10.17 -15.50 -1.28
C PRO A 128 -11.57 -16.10 -1.01
N GLY A 129 -12.32 -15.54 -0.07
CA GLY A 129 -13.65 -16.04 0.29
C GLY A 129 -14.70 -15.73 -0.76
N ARG A 130 -14.60 -14.55 -1.38
CA ARG A 130 -15.54 -14.06 -2.40
C ARG A 130 -15.02 -14.20 -3.83
N GLN A 131 -13.76 -14.61 -4.02
CA GLN A 131 -13.09 -14.79 -5.31
C GLN A 131 -13.22 -13.55 -6.20
N ARG A 132 -12.81 -12.40 -5.66
CA ARG A 132 -12.90 -11.10 -6.33
C ARG A 132 -11.74 -10.19 -5.93
N LEU A 133 -11.58 -9.11 -6.68
CA LEU A 133 -10.61 -8.06 -6.41
C LEU A 133 -11.33 -6.81 -5.89
N TYR A 134 -10.65 -6.09 -5.01
CA TYR A 134 -10.93 -4.70 -4.67
C TYR A 134 -9.82 -3.84 -5.23
N TRP A 135 -10.14 -2.62 -5.66
CA TRP A 135 -9.14 -1.68 -6.14
C TRP A 135 -9.60 -0.24 -5.94
N THR A 136 -8.63 0.67 -5.81
CA THR A 136 -8.88 2.10 -5.62
C THR A 136 -8.78 2.86 -6.93
N SER A 137 -9.35 4.06 -6.92
CA SER A 137 -8.78 5.15 -7.69
C SER A 137 -8.64 6.42 -6.86
N GLU A 138 -7.52 7.12 -7.06
CA GLU A 138 -7.17 8.41 -6.46
C GLU A 138 -8.14 9.53 -6.88
N GLY A 139 -8.71 9.41 -8.09
CA GLY A 139 -9.59 10.40 -8.68
C GLY A 139 -8.82 11.46 -9.47
N GLU A 140 -9.36 12.68 -9.56
CA GLU A 140 -8.67 13.81 -10.18
C GLU A 140 -9.24 15.13 -9.67
N ARG A 141 -8.34 16.08 -9.36
CA ARG A 141 -8.72 17.44 -8.96
C ARG A 141 -7.92 18.47 -9.72
N ARG A 142 -8.46 18.96 -10.83
CA ARG A 142 -7.89 20.08 -11.61
C ARG A 142 -8.84 21.25 -11.60
N VAL A 143 -8.49 22.27 -10.83
CA VAL A 143 -9.25 23.52 -10.72
C VAL A 143 -8.63 24.66 -11.53
N ASP A 144 -7.34 24.53 -11.87
CA ASP A 144 -6.59 25.52 -12.64
C ASP A 144 -6.45 25.13 -14.12
N GLY A 145 -6.35 26.14 -14.98
CA GLY A 145 -6.10 25.98 -16.41
C GLY A 145 -7.29 26.34 -17.30
N PRO A 146 -7.16 26.20 -18.63
CA PRO A 146 -8.24 26.49 -19.56
C PRO A 146 -9.33 25.41 -19.51
N GLY A 147 -10.58 25.83 -19.31
CA GLY A 147 -11.75 24.94 -19.30
C GLY A 147 -12.44 24.86 -17.93
N PRO A 148 -13.55 24.12 -17.82
CA PRO A 148 -14.18 23.84 -16.54
C PRO A 148 -13.29 22.93 -15.67
N PRO A 149 -13.40 23.02 -14.33
CA PRO A 149 -12.70 22.10 -13.43
C PRO A 149 -12.99 20.64 -13.75
N ILE A 150 -11.97 19.80 -13.62
CA ILE A 150 -12.11 18.34 -13.63
C ILE A 150 -12.08 17.88 -12.19
N LEU A 151 -13.22 17.38 -11.71
CA LEU A 151 -13.38 16.82 -10.37
C LEU A 151 -13.92 15.40 -10.54
N LEU A 152 -13.08 14.42 -10.23
CA LEU A 152 -13.44 13.02 -10.17
C LEU A 152 -13.15 12.54 -8.76
N ASP A 153 -14.20 12.13 -8.04
CA ASP A 153 -14.07 11.63 -6.68
C ASP A 153 -13.18 10.37 -6.65
N PRO A 154 -12.35 10.19 -5.60
CA PRO A 154 -11.75 8.90 -5.32
C PRO A 154 -12.83 7.86 -5.07
N TRP A 155 -12.54 6.59 -5.35
CA TRP A 155 -13.47 5.49 -5.11
C TRP A 155 -12.76 4.19 -4.81
N VAL A 156 -13.52 3.25 -4.25
CA VAL A 156 -13.13 1.84 -4.11
C VAL A 156 -14.15 0.98 -4.87
N ARG A 157 -13.68 0.08 -5.73
CA ARG A 157 -14.53 -0.78 -6.56
C ARG A 157 -14.24 -2.26 -6.34
N THR A 158 -15.23 -3.08 -6.64
CA THR A 158 -15.09 -4.53 -6.75
C THR A 158 -15.01 -4.94 -8.22
N ALA A 159 -14.18 -5.95 -8.48
CA ALA A 159 -14.03 -6.52 -9.80
C ALA A 159 -13.88 -8.05 -9.74
N GLY A 160 -14.25 -8.74 -10.83
CA GLY A 160 -13.87 -10.13 -11.03
C GLY A 160 -12.36 -10.27 -11.22
N LEU A 161 -11.85 -11.50 -11.13
CA LEU A 161 -10.43 -11.81 -11.37
C LEU A 161 -10.00 -11.57 -12.83
N ASP A 162 -10.95 -11.28 -13.72
CA ASP A 162 -10.74 -10.88 -15.11
C ASP A 162 -10.83 -9.35 -15.32
N GLY A 163 -11.02 -8.57 -14.25
CA GLY A 163 -11.17 -7.13 -14.28
C GLY A 163 -12.60 -6.63 -14.54
N SER A 164 -13.59 -7.53 -14.66
CA SER A 164 -15.01 -7.16 -14.84
C SER A 164 -15.55 -6.37 -13.65
N PHE A 165 -16.22 -5.24 -13.89
CA PHE A 165 -16.85 -4.44 -12.83
C PHE A 165 -17.94 -5.23 -12.10
N LEU A 166 -17.89 -5.26 -10.76
CA LEU A 166 -18.89 -5.91 -9.92
C LEU A 166 -19.64 -4.94 -9.00
N GLY A 167 -19.09 -3.77 -8.70
CA GLY A 167 -19.67 -2.85 -7.73
C GLY A 167 -18.72 -1.76 -7.25
N GLU A 168 -19.23 -0.89 -6.38
CA GLU A 168 -18.55 0.29 -5.86
C GLU A 168 -18.98 0.51 -4.40
N PHE A 169 -18.02 0.90 -3.55
CA PHE A 169 -18.28 1.21 -2.14
C PHE A 169 -18.76 2.64 -1.98
N ALA A 170 -19.56 2.88 -0.93
CA ALA A 170 -19.81 4.24 -0.47
C ALA A 170 -18.60 4.73 0.33
N LEU A 171 -18.09 5.91 0.00
CA LEU A 171 -17.05 6.60 0.76
C LEU A 171 -17.61 7.76 1.58
N PRO A 172 -16.94 8.17 2.67
CA PRO A 172 -17.33 9.34 3.43
C PRO A 172 -17.44 10.60 2.56
N ASP A 173 -18.40 11.48 2.84
CA ASP A 173 -18.56 12.74 2.08
C ASP A 173 -17.31 13.63 2.13
N ALA A 174 -16.51 13.52 3.20
CA ALA A 174 -15.22 14.21 3.33
C ALA A 174 -14.18 13.76 2.29
N MET A 175 -14.40 12.67 1.56
CA MET A 175 -13.53 12.21 0.47
C MET A 175 -14.01 12.69 -0.91
N ARG A 176 -15.05 13.52 -1.01
CA ARG A 176 -15.47 14.07 -2.30
C ARG A 176 -14.56 15.21 -2.74
N MET A 177 -14.19 15.21 -4.02
CA MET A 177 -13.42 16.27 -4.63
C MET A 177 -14.23 17.57 -4.67
N SER A 178 -13.57 18.67 -4.31
CA SER A 178 -14.16 20.01 -4.36
C SER A 178 -13.29 20.96 -5.17
N ALA A 179 -13.92 21.93 -5.83
CA ALA A 179 -13.19 23.05 -6.43
C ALA A 179 -12.55 23.96 -5.38
N GLY A 180 -13.14 24.02 -4.17
CA GLY A 180 -12.59 24.76 -3.04
C GLY A 180 -11.55 23.95 -2.26
N GLU A 181 -11.07 24.54 -1.18
CA GLU A 181 -10.20 23.88 -0.19
C GLU A 181 -11.06 23.04 0.77
N HIS A 182 -11.65 21.96 0.24
CA HIS A 182 -12.43 20.97 0.98
C HIS A 182 -12.18 19.58 0.37
N GLY A 183 -12.19 18.54 1.20
CA GLY A 183 -11.97 17.17 0.75
C GLY A 183 -10.53 16.88 0.30
N PRO A 184 -10.31 15.87 -0.55
CA PRO A 184 -8.97 15.45 -0.95
C PRO A 184 -8.16 16.52 -1.69
N ARG A 185 -6.83 16.38 -1.60
CA ARG A 185 -5.89 17.08 -2.48
C ARG A 185 -5.76 16.32 -3.80
N ARG A 186 -5.25 17.01 -4.81
CA ARG A 186 -4.80 16.35 -6.03
C ARG A 186 -3.52 15.57 -5.71
N ASN A 187 -3.41 14.33 -6.16
CA ASN A 187 -2.19 13.52 -5.98
C ASN A 187 -1.86 13.33 -4.49
N SER A 188 -2.90 13.08 -3.69
CA SER A 188 -2.81 12.73 -2.28
C SER A 188 -4.10 12.13 -1.70
N ALA A 189 -4.84 11.40 -2.54
CA ALA A 189 -6.06 10.70 -2.16
C ALA A 189 -5.81 9.20 -1.87
N LEU A 190 -6.66 8.29 -2.36
CA LEU A 190 -6.61 6.88 -1.96
C LEU A 190 -5.41 6.13 -2.57
N GLU A 191 -4.44 5.77 -1.73
CA GLU A 191 -3.21 5.03 -2.11
C GLU A 191 -3.22 3.59 -1.61
N GLY A 192 -3.69 3.36 -0.38
CA GLY A 192 -3.57 2.06 0.27
C GLY A 192 -4.87 1.29 0.37
N LEU A 193 -4.81 -0.04 0.21
CA LEU A 193 -5.99 -0.92 0.31
C LEU A 193 -5.64 -2.33 0.80
N SER A 194 -6.33 -2.80 1.84
CA SER A 194 -6.09 -4.15 2.38
C SER A 194 -7.34 -4.81 2.91
N LEU A 195 -7.52 -6.09 2.57
CA LEU A 195 -8.53 -6.94 3.19
C LEU A 195 -7.97 -7.56 4.47
N SER A 196 -8.71 -7.54 5.58
CA SER A 196 -8.33 -8.26 6.79
C SER A 196 -8.20 -9.76 6.49
N PRO A 197 -7.28 -10.50 7.16
CA PRO A 197 -7.06 -11.92 6.86
C PRO A 197 -8.30 -12.82 6.98
N ASP A 198 -9.26 -12.43 7.81
CA ASP A 198 -10.53 -13.13 7.99
C ASP A 198 -11.62 -12.72 6.97
N GLY A 199 -11.32 -11.75 6.09
CA GLY A 199 -12.22 -11.24 5.05
C GLY A 199 -13.37 -10.36 5.57
N ARG A 200 -13.30 -9.92 6.84
CA ARG A 200 -14.35 -9.17 7.52
C ARG A 200 -14.35 -7.68 7.18
N TYR A 201 -13.17 -7.09 6.99
CA TYR A 201 -13.02 -5.66 6.79
C TYR A 201 -12.12 -5.37 5.61
N LEU A 202 -12.53 -4.43 4.77
CA LEU A 202 -11.67 -3.81 3.78
C LEU A 202 -11.21 -2.45 4.32
N TRP A 203 -9.91 -2.21 4.31
CA TRP A 203 -9.29 -0.98 4.79
C TRP A 203 -8.80 -0.17 3.59
N ALA A 204 -9.14 1.11 3.53
CA ALA A 204 -8.67 2.04 2.51
C ALA A 204 -7.99 3.24 3.18
N ALA A 205 -6.85 3.70 2.68
CA ALA A 205 -6.13 4.82 3.26
C ALA A 205 -5.83 5.92 2.24
N MET A 206 -5.89 7.15 2.74
CA MET A 206 -5.48 8.34 2.02
C MET A 206 -3.97 8.55 2.17
N GLU A 207 -3.28 8.96 1.11
CA GLU A 207 -1.85 9.31 1.13
C GLU A 207 -1.57 10.40 2.17
N GLY A 208 -2.32 11.50 2.06
CA GLY A 208 -2.10 12.72 2.79
C GLY A 208 -3.38 13.31 3.35
N PRO A 209 -3.26 14.37 4.17
CA PRO A 209 -4.40 15.07 4.73
C PRO A 209 -5.26 15.72 3.63
N GLY A 210 -6.58 15.58 3.75
CA GLY A 210 -7.52 16.44 3.02
C GLY A 210 -7.41 17.91 3.46
N TYR A 211 -8.11 18.82 2.77
CA TYR A 211 -8.16 20.24 3.16
C TYR A 211 -8.69 20.44 4.58
N ASP A 212 -9.63 19.61 4.99
CA ASP A 212 -10.25 19.66 6.31
C ASP A 212 -9.40 19.02 7.43
N ASP A 213 -8.32 18.31 7.07
CA ASP A 213 -7.43 17.63 8.02
C ASP A 213 -6.22 18.47 8.44
N GLY A 214 -5.99 19.60 7.76
CA GLY A 214 -4.86 20.50 8.01
C GLY A 214 -3.79 20.44 6.91
N PRO A 215 -2.64 21.13 7.12
CA PRO A 215 -1.57 21.17 6.13
C PRO A 215 -0.92 19.78 5.94
N PRO A 216 -0.37 19.49 4.75
CA PRO A 216 0.56 18.37 4.53
C PRO A 216 1.77 18.42 5.49
N PRO A 217 2.48 17.31 5.69
CA PRO A 217 3.69 17.32 6.51
C PRO A 217 4.77 18.23 5.89
N ASP A 218 5.61 18.79 6.74
CA ASP A 218 6.79 19.59 6.37
C ASP A 218 8.05 19.04 7.07
N GLU A 219 9.20 19.69 6.91
CA GLU A 219 10.49 19.27 7.50
C GLU A 219 10.53 19.30 9.04
N HIS A 220 9.53 19.91 9.67
CA HIS A 220 9.46 20.13 11.12
C HIS A 220 8.24 19.49 11.77
N HIS A 221 7.15 19.33 11.03
CA HIS A 221 5.86 18.86 11.52
C HIS A 221 5.31 17.75 10.65
N GLY A 222 4.88 16.66 11.29
CA GLY A 222 4.08 15.64 10.64
C GLY A 222 2.64 16.10 10.38
N ALA A 223 1.82 15.19 9.86
CA ALA A 223 0.41 15.44 9.57
C ALA A 223 -0.50 14.30 10.05
N ARG A 224 -1.81 14.41 9.79
CA ARG A 224 -2.77 13.32 10.01
C ARG A 224 -3.54 13.04 8.74
N THR A 225 -3.47 11.80 8.27
CA THR A 225 -4.28 11.31 7.15
C THR A 225 -5.40 10.39 7.65
N ARG A 226 -6.28 9.97 6.74
CA ARG A 226 -7.49 9.17 7.05
C ARG A 226 -7.32 7.73 6.59
N VAL A 227 -7.76 6.81 7.46
CA VAL A 227 -7.94 5.39 7.14
C VAL A 227 -9.40 5.03 7.38
N VAL A 228 -10.04 4.41 6.39
CA VAL A 228 -11.46 4.05 6.42
C VAL A 228 -11.59 2.54 6.45
N ARG A 229 -12.47 2.05 7.32
CA ARG A 229 -12.88 0.65 7.37
C ARG A 229 -14.22 0.51 6.68
N LEU A 230 -14.28 -0.39 5.71
CA LEU A 230 -15.43 -0.69 4.88
C LEU A 230 -15.88 -2.12 5.17
N ASP A 231 -17.20 -2.33 5.13
CA ASP A 231 -17.81 -3.66 5.17
C ASP A 231 -17.86 -4.22 3.73
N PRO A 232 -17.13 -5.31 3.42
CA PRO A 232 -17.11 -5.89 2.08
C PRO A 232 -18.45 -6.46 1.60
N ASP A 233 -19.35 -6.84 2.50
CA ASP A 233 -20.65 -7.42 2.14
C ASP A 233 -21.68 -6.34 1.80
N THR A 234 -21.69 -5.25 2.57
CA THR A 234 -22.68 -4.18 2.39
C THR A 234 -22.18 -3.01 1.56
N GLY A 235 -20.86 -2.86 1.40
CA GLY A 235 -20.24 -1.71 0.73
C GLY A 235 -20.27 -0.42 1.55
N ALA A 236 -20.65 -0.49 2.83
CA ALA A 236 -20.82 0.65 3.70
C ALA A 236 -19.55 0.97 4.51
N VAL A 237 -19.46 2.23 4.95
CA VAL A 237 -18.43 2.66 5.91
C VAL A 237 -18.77 2.10 7.30
N ASP A 238 -17.87 1.31 7.86
CA ASP A 238 -17.97 0.72 9.20
C ASP A 238 -17.12 1.48 10.23
N GLY A 239 -16.07 2.19 9.80
CA GLY A 239 -15.22 2.98 10.69
C GLY A 239 -14.35 4.01 9.96
N GLN A 240 -13.92 5.04 10.68
CA GLN A 240 -12.98 6.06 10.20
C GLN A 240 -11.94 6.36 11.28
N TYR A 241 -10.68 6.40 10.88
CA TYR A 241 -9.52 6.51 11.75
C TYR A 241 -8.57 7.58 11.22
N THR A 242 -7.69 8.04 12.11
CA THR A 242 -6.64 9.01 11.80
C THR A 242 -5.27 8.37 12.00
N TYR A 243 -4.47 8.40 10.95
CA TYR A 243 -3.10 7.90 10.94
C TYR A 243 -2.10 9.06 11.04
N PRO A 244 -1.14 9.02 11.99
CA PRO A 244 -0.12 10.05 12.11
C PRO A 244 0.99 9.84 11.06
N LEU A 245 1.18 10.81 10.16
CA LEU A 245 2.30 10.86 9.22
C LEU A 245 3.53 11.50 9.88
N ASP A 246 4.72 11.00 9.56
CA ASP A 246 5.97 11.62 10.00
C ASP A 246 6.27 12.91 9.21
N PRO A 247 7.12 13.81 9.75
CA PRO A 247 7.67 14.93 8.99
C PRO A 247 8.40 14.47 7.72
N VAL A 248 8.56 15.39 6.78
CA VAL A 248 9.30 15.16 5.53
C VAL A 248 10.75 14.82 5.85
N SER A 249 11.22 13.69 5.29
CA SER A 249 12.63 13.29 5.37
C SER A 249 13.31 13.15 4.01
N ALA A 250 12.59 13.36 2.90
CA ALA A 250 13.11 13.23 1.53
C ALA A 250 13.97 14.43 1.09
N GLY A 251 14.39 15.28 2.03
CA GLY A 251 15.18 16.49 1.81
C GLY A 251 14.34 17.75 1.60
N PRO A 252 14.99 18.91 1.37
CA PRO A 252 14.30 20.19 1.40
C PRO A 252 13.22 20.34 0.34
N GLY A 253 12.03 20.78 0.76
CA GLY A 253 10.86 20.93 -0.10
C GLY A 253 10.28 19.61 -0.65
N GLY A 254 10.67 18.47 -0.09
CA GLY A 254 10.05 17.18 -0.40
C GLY A 254 8.70 16.98 0.28
N ASP A 255 8.15 15.78 0.13
CA ASP A 255 6.90 15.33 0.73
C ASP A 255 7.08 14.08 1.62
N ASN A 256 5.97 13.66 2.24
CA ASN A 256 5.83 12.37 2.92
C ASN A 256 4.34 11.99 2.96
N GLY A 257 4.04 10.74 2.66
CA GLY A 257 2.67 10.23 2.55
C GLY A 257 2.58 8.75 2.87
N LEU A 258 1.39 8.27 3.21
CA LEU A 258 1.10 6.84 3.35
C LEU A 258 0.88 6.24 1.97
N SER A 259 1.84 5.46 1.45
CA SER A 259 1.69 4.87 0.12
C SER A 259 0.95 3.52 0.13
N ASP A 260 1.04 2.72 1.20
CA ASP A 260 0.17 1.54 1.35
C ASP A 260 0.00 1.10 2.80
N LEU A 261 -0.98 0.23 3.04
CA LEU A 261 -1.14 -0.53 4.26
C LEU A 261 -1.48 -1.99 3.99
N LEU A 262 -1.06 -2.86 4.91
CA LEU A 262 -1.40 -4.28 4.91
C LEU A 262 -1.97 -4.67 6.27
N ALA A 263 -3.23 -5.09 6.30
CA ALA A 263 -3.88 -5.60 7.51
C ALA A 263 -3.31 -6.96 7.91
N LEU A 264 -2.75 -7.04 9.12
CA LEU A 264 -2.25 -8.28 9.73
C LEU A 264 -3.32 -8.96 10.59
N ASP A 265 -4.29 -8.18 11.09
CA ASP A 265 -5.47 -8.61 11.82
C ASP A 265 -6.54 -7.49 11.76
N ASP A 266 -7.55 -7.53 12.65
CA ASP A 266 -8.65 -6.55 12.73
C ASP A 266 -8.24 -5.11 13.12
N GLY A 267 -6.98 -4.88 13.49
CA GLY A 267 -6.54 -3.55 13.87
C GLY A 267 -5.03 -3.31 13.90
N SER A 268 -4.22 -4.25 13.42
CA SER A 268 -2.76 -4.13 13.30
C SER A 268 -2.36 -4.21 11.84
N PHE A 269 -1.37 -3.39 11.45
CA PHE A 269 -1.01 -3.18 10.06
C PHE A 269 0.52 -3.09 9.89
N LEU A 270 1.00 -3.43 8.70
CA LEU A 270 2.20 -2.82 8.15
C LEU A 270 1.78 -1.60 7.34
N VAL A 271 2.55 -0.51 7.41
CA VAL A 271 2.27 0.72 6.68
C VAL A 271 3.55 1.21 6.04
N ILE A 272 3.51 1.54 4.75
CA ILE A 272 4.60 2.24 4.06
C ILE A 272 4.34 3.74 4.17
N GLU A 273 5.35 4.47 4.62
CA GLU A 273 5.42 5.91 4.31
C GLU A 273 6.56 6.17 3.35
N ARG A 274 6.25 6.97 2.35
CA ARG A 274 7.15 7.34 1.27
C ARG A 274 7.17 8.85 1.11
N GLY A 275 8.36 9.40 0.89
CA GLY A 275 8.57 10.77 0.47
C GLY A 275 9.49 10.91 -0.74
N PHE A 276 9.22 11.92 -1.56
CA PHE A 276 10.04 12.39 -2.67
C PHE A 276 10.55 13.81 -2.44
N GLY A 277 11.80 14.05 -2.83
CA GLY A 277 12.42 15.36 -2.74
C GLY A 277 13.79 15.35 -3.42
N THR A 278 14.84 15.67 -2.67
CA THR A 278 16.21 15.55 -3.19
C THR A 278 16.69 14.10 -3.27
N HIS A 279 15.99 13.19 -2.59
CA HIS A 279 16.15 11.75 -2.62
C HIS A 279 14.81 11.08 -2.32
N VAL A 280 14.73 9.77 -2.53
CA VAL A 280 13.59 8.96 -2.08
C VAL A 280 13.83 8.56 -0.63
N ALA A 281 12.82 8.73 0.22
CA ALA A 281 12.82 8.22 1.59
C ALA A 281 11.66 7.26 1.77
N VAL A 282 11.92 6.04 2.22
CA VAL A 282 10.89 5.03 2.46
C VAL A 282 11.07 4.40 3.83
N ARG A 283 9.98 4.31 4.59
CA ARG A 283 9.93 3.65 5.90
C ARG A 283 8.76 2.70 5.97
N ILE A 284 8.95 1.58 6.65
CA ILE A 284 7.88 0.65 6.98
C ILE A 284 7.65 0.67 8.48
N PHE A 285 6.39 0.85 8.86
CA PHE A 285 5.94 0.91 10.24
C PHE A 285 5.03 -0.27 10.57
N SER A 286 5.07 -0.71 11.83
CA SER A 286 3.95 -1.43 12.42
C SER A 286 2.98 -0.39 12.98
N ALA A 287 1.73 -0.42 12.52
CA ALA A 287 0.68 0.46 13.01
C ALA A 287 -0.42 -0.34 13.70
N ARG A 288 -1.12 0.28 14.65
CA ARG A 288 -2.26 -0.33 15.33
C ARG A 288 -3.31 0.69 15.73
N LEU A 289 -4.58 0.29 15.68
CA LEU A 289 -5.68 1.06 16.24
C LEU A 289 -5.48 1.30 17.74
N ASP A 290 -5.78 2.50 18.20
CA ASP A 290 -5.82 2.84 19.61
C ASP A 290 -7.16 2.41 20.23
N ASP A 291 -7.09 1.61 21.28
CA ASP A 291 -8.26 1.04 21.95
C ASP A 291 -9.21 2.15 22.41
N GLY A 292 -10.48 2.08 21.97
CA GLY A 292 -11.53 3.02 22.35
C GLY A 292 -11.42 4.41 21.72
N SER A 293 -10.59 4.59 20.68
CA SER A 293 -10.47 5.86 19.95
C SER A 293 -10.50 5.68 18.43
N SER A 294 -10.53 6.79 17.69
CA SER A 294 -10.36 6.84 16.23
C SER A 294 -8.91 7.13 15.82
N GLY A 295 -7.95 6.95 16.74
CA GLY A 295 -6.53 7.14 16.50
C GLY A 295 -5.82 5.84 16.11
N MET A 296 -4.72 5.98 15.38
CA MET A 296 -3.73 4.94 15.21
C MET A 296 -2.40 5.37 15.83
N ARG A 297 -1.64 4.41 16.34
CA ARG A 297 -0.24 4.58 16.74
C ARG A 297 0.64 3.73 15.86
N LYS A 298 1.88 4.16 15.66
CA LYS A 298 2.86 3.46 14.83
C LYS A 298 4.21 3.29 15.52
N THR A 299 5.00 2.36 15.05
CA THR A 299 6.39 2.11 15.47
C THR A 299 7.19 1.75 14.24
N LEU A 300 8.32 2.44 14.04
CA LEU A 300 9.22 2.19 12.91
C LEU A 300 9.76 0.77 12.99
N LEU A 301 9.65 0.02 11.89
CA LEU A 301 10.26 -1.30 11.74
C LEU A 301 11.59 -1.18 10.99
N VAL A 302 11.59 -0.48 9.86
CA VAL A 302 12.79 -0.29 9.04
C VAL A 302 12.73 1.04 8.30
N ASP A 303 13.89 1.71 8.21
CA ASP A 303 14.14 2.82 7.28
C ASP A 303 14.94 2.28 6.10
N LEU A 304 14.32 2.26 4.92
CA LEU A 304 14.92 1.69 3.71
C LEU A 304 16.02 2.58 3.14
N THR A 305 16.02 3.87 3.49
CA THR A 305 17.01 4.86 3.02
C THR A 305 18.44 4.47 3.41
N ASP A 306 18.58 3.81 4.57
CA ASP A 306 19.87 3.41 5.16
C ASP A 306 20.07 1.87 5.19
N THR A 307 19.24 1.12 4.46
CA THR A 307 19.27 -0.35 4.51
C THR A 307 20.46 -0.92 3.72
N ALA A 308 21.35 -1.64 4.40
CA ALA A 308 22.52 -2.24 3.77
C ALA A 308 22.12 -3.29 2.71
N GLY A 309 22.72 -3.19 1.52
CA GLY A 309 22.43 -4.10 0.40
C GLY A 309 21.23 -3.69 -0.46
N LEU A 310 20.46 -2.67 -0.05
CA LEU A 310 19.40 -2.07 -0.85
C LEU A 310 19.94 -0.88 -1.64
N ALA A 311 20.16 -1.09 -2.94
CA ALA A 311 20.50 -0.02 -3.88
C ALA A 311 20.17 -0.47 -5.32
N PRO A 312 19.46 0.35 -6.10
CA PRO A 312 18.78 1.60 -5.72
C PRO A 312 17.59 1.38 -4.76
N LEU A 313 17.09 2.48 -4.19
CA LEU A 313 15.78 2.57 -3.53
C LEU A 313 14.93 3.54 -4.38
N ASP A 314 13.70 3.15 -4.67
CA ASP A 314 12.79 3.92 -5.52
C ASP A 314 11.37 3.98 -4.92
N ASN A 315 10.37 4.37 -5.73
CA ASN A 315 8.98 4.63 -5.38
C ASN A 315 8.22 3.42 -4.77
N ILE A 316 8.56 2.96 -3.56
CA ILE A 316 7.85 1.82 -2.94
C ILE A 316 6.41 2.22 -2.59
N GLU A 317 5.45 1.58 -3.25
CA GLU A 317 4.04 1.95 -3.19
C GLU A 317 3.09 0.80 -2.89
N GLY A 318 3.51 -0.46 -3.02
CA GLY A 318 2.67 -1.59 -2.65
C GLY A 318 3.32 -2.53 -1.64
N ILE A 319 2.53 -3.15 -0.74
CA ILE A 319 2.99 -4.18 0.21
C ILE A 319 1.98 -5.31 0.43
N THR A 320 2.47 -6.55 0.41
CA THR A 320 1.66 -7.75 0.70
C THR A 320 2.44 -8.78 1.52
N LEU A 321 1.73 -9.72 2.14
CA LEU A 321 2.34 -10.98 2.55
C LEU A 321 2.65 -11.85 1.32
N GLY A 322 3.67 -12.71 1.43
CA GLY A 322 3.89 -13.83 0.53
C GLY A 322 3.77 -15.20 1.25
N PRO A 323 4.27 -16.29 0.66
CA PRO A 323 4.31 -17.58 1.31
C PRO A 323 5.26 -17.59 2.52
N LYS A 324 5.17 -18.61 3.37
CA LYS A 324 6.20 -18.83 4.41
C LYS A 324 7.53 -19.13 3.74
N LEU A 325 8.60 -18.52 4.25
CA LEU A 325 9.97 -18.87 3.86
C LEU A 325 10.29 -20.29 4.33
N PRO A 326 11.32 -20.96 3.77
CA PRO A 326 11.68 -22.32 4.16
C PRO A 326 12.07 -22.46 5.63
N ASP A 327 12.54 -21.38 6.26
CA ASP A 327 12.83 -21.30 7.70
C ASP A 327 11.58 -21.06 8.59
N GLY A 328 10.41 -20.88 7.98
CA GLY A 328 9.11 -20.70 8.64
C GLY A 328 8.70 -19.25 8.92
N ARG A 329 9.58 -18.27 8.66
CA ARG A 329 9.23 -16.84 8.79
C ARG A 329 8.19 -16.42 7.76
N GLN A 330 7.43 -15.38 8.09
CA GLN A 330 6.48 -14.77 7.15
C GLN A 330 7.25 -13.92 6.15
N SER A 331 7.12 -14.18 4.85
CA SER A 331 7.61 -13.25 3.84
C SER A 331 6.66 -12.05 3.73
N VAL A 332 7.26 -10.88 3.48
CA VAL A 332 6.58 -9.64 3.13
C VAL A 332 7.23 -9.12 1.86
N ILE A 333 6.43 -8.77 0.87
CA ILE A 333 6.89 -8.30 -0.43
C ILE A 333 6.39 -6.87 -0.62
N ALA A 334 7.29 -5.99 -1.04
CA ALA A 334 6.94 -4.65 -1.48
C ALA A 334 7.29 -4.45 -2.95
N VAL A 335 6.60 -3.55 -3.64
CA VAL A 335 6.83 -3.23 -5.07
C VAL A 335 6.99 -1.73 -5.25
N SER A 336 7.79 -1.33 -6.23
CA SER A 336 7.88 0.06 -6.65
C SER A 336 7.17 0.37 -7.94
N ASP A 337 6.65 1.58 -7.98
CA ASP A 337 6.31 2.29 -9.19
C ASP A 337 7.57 2.89 -9.85
N ASP A 338 7.68 2.80 -11.17
CA ASP A 338 8.77 3.41 -11.93
C ASP A 338 8.32 4.68 -12.68
N ASN A 339 7.08 5.12 -12.52
CA ASN A 339 6.41 6.17 -13.30
C ASN A 339 6.58 6.01 -14.82
N PHE A 340 6.86 4.78 -15.31
CA PHE A 340 7.30 4.52 -16.67
C PHE A 340 8.54 5.34 -17.11
N SER A 341 9.38 5.75 -16.15
CA SER A 341 10.56 6.58 -16.37
C SER A 341 11.83 5.74 -16.50
N PRO A 342 12.72 6.03 -17.46
CA PRO A 342 13.99 5.30 -17.60
C PRO A 342 15.00 5.61 -16.48
N THR A 343 14.70 6.56 -15.60
CA THR A 343 15.56 6.92 -14.44
C THR A 343 15.06 6.34 -13.13
N GLN A 344 13.91 5.67 -13.13
CA GLN A 344 13.36 4.96 -12.00
C GLN A 344 13.35 3.46 -12.30
N VAL A 345 13.21 2.64 -11.26
CA VAL A 345 13.24 1.19 -11.38
C VAL A 345 11.95 0.56 -10.91
N THR A 346 11.47 -0.41 -11.67
CA THR A 346 10.48 -1.38 -11.18
C THR A 346 11.21 -2.43 -10.36
N GLN A 347 10.99 -2.44 -9.05
CA GLN A 347 11.67 -3.35 -8.12
C GLN A 347 10.70 -4.01 -7.14
N PHE A 348 11.05 -5.23 -6.76
CA PHE A 348 10.40 -6.00 -5.71
C PHE A 348 11.38 -6.15 -4.56
N LEU A 349 10.92 -5.89 -3.34
CA LEU A 349 11.70 -6.04 -2.11
C LEU A 349 11.13 -7.21 -1.31
N LEU A 350 12.00 -8.04 -0.74
CA LEU A 350 11.63 -9.13 0.15
C LEU A 350 12.10 -8.84 1.57
N PHE A 351 11.18 -9.02 2.52
CA PHE A 351 11.45 -8.99 3.95
C PHE A 351 10.97 -10.27 4.63
N ALA A 352 11.50 -10.54 5.82
CA ALA A 352 11.02 -11.58 6.72
C ALA A 352 10.51 -10.98 8.03
N MET A 353 9.43 -11.58 8.56
CA MET A 353 8.77 -11.24 9.83
C MET A 353 8.43 -12.49 10.65
#